data_AF-A0A539EGP3-F1
#
_entry.id   AF-A0A539EGP3-F1
#
_cell.length_a   1.000
_cell.length_b   1.000
_cell.length_c   1.000
_cell.angle_alpha   90.00
_cell.angle_beta   90.00
_cell.angle_gamma   90.00
#
_symmetry.space_group_name_H-M   'P 1'
#
loop_
_entity.id
_entity.type
_entity.pdbx_description
1 polymer ?
#
loop_
_entity_poly.entity_id
_entity_poly.type
_entity_poly.pdbx_seq_one_letter_code
_entity_poly.pdbx_strand_id
1 'polypeptide(L)'
;MSETLFRALTKTSAPELERILRFASAPVLTALAGYEWAGLNVGGPLAVLGGKKFIMGFFRGSSGAEGYHIGAVQDGPLEPWRYDSPVDQPPARSAFFRAGRVKAGSRDARYPRAALLDYGAGRRKSAWSFARLRRDYLVQPDPSDAEVLLGRRTLALGQARLAAHCFVLRRLRSTTWAP
;
A
#
# COMPACT_ATOMS: atom_id res chain seq x y z
N MET A 1 -0.77 -7.58 19.58
CA MET A 1 -1.93 -7.63 18.68
C MET A 1 -1.51 -7.48 17.22
N SER A 2 -0.80 -6.39 16.87
CA SER A 2 -0.40 -6.06 15.49
C SER A 2 0.43 -7.13 14.75
N GLU A 3 1.39 -7.78 15.40
CA GLU A 3 2.17 -8.85 14.77
C GLU A 3 1.31 -10.11 14.49
N THR A 4 0.39 -10.45 15.40
CA THR A 4 -0.52 -11.59 15.25
C THR A 4 -1.49 -11.37 14.09
N LEU A 5 -2.13 -10.21 14.01
CA LEU A 5 -3.06 -9.87 12.93
C LEU A 5 -2.33 -9.80 11.58
N PHE A 6 -1.14 -9.19 11.53
CA PHE A 6 -0.30 -9.19 10.34
C PHE A 6 -0.04 -10.61 9.83
N ARG A 7 0.44 -11.51 10.70
CA ARG A 7 0.70 -12.92 10.34
C ARG A 7 -0.55 -13.70 9.95
N ALA A 8 -1.70 -13.41 10.54
CA ALA A 8 -2.95 -14.04 10.18
C ALA A 8 -3.36 -13.66 8.75
N LEU A 9 -3.30 -12.38 8.40
CA LEU A 9 -3.64 -11.88 7.07
C LEU A 9 -2.72 -12.41 5.98
N THR A 10 -1.43 -12.63 6.27
CA THR A 10 -0.49 -13.17 5.27
C THR A 10 -0.73 -14.63 4.91
N LYS A 11 -1.45 -15.36 5.76
CA LYS A 11 -1.87 -16.76 5.53
C LYS A 11 -3.32 -16.89 5.06
N THR A 12 -4.06 -15.79 5.05
CA THR A 12 -5.48 -15.78 4.70
C THR A 12 -5.67 -15.99 3.20
N SER A 13 -6.70 -16.76 2.83
CA SER A 13 -6.99 -17.07 1.43
C SER A 13 -7.45 -15.82 0.65
N ALA A 14 -7.24 -15.80 -0.66
CA ALA A 14 -7.62 -14.66 -1.50
C ALA A 14 -9.13 -14.30 -1.42
N PRO A 15 -10.08 -15.25 -1.41
CA PRO A 15 -11.51 -14.93 -1.24
C PRO A 15 -11.81 -14.23 0.09
N GLU A 16 -11.14 -14.65 1.17
CA GLU A 16 -11.36 -14.08 2.49
C GLU A 16 -10.74 -12.68 2.62
N LEU A 17 -9.55 -12.46 2.04
CA LEU A 17 -8.98 -11.10 1.91
C LEU A 17 -9.89 -10.18 1.10
N GLU A 18 -10.47 -10.67 0.00
CA GLU A 18 -11.44 -9.93 -0.81
C GLU A 18 -12.72 -9.58 -0.01
N ARG A 19 -13.20 -10.50 0.84
CA ARG A 19 -14.30 -10.24 1.76
C ARG A 19 -13.97 -9.09 2.71
N ILE A 20 -12.80 -9.13 3.36
CA ILE A 20 -12.35 -8.06 4.25
C ILE A 20 -12.28 -6.72 3.50
N LEU A 21 -11.69 -6.68 2.30
CA LEU A 21 -11.60 -5.47 1.48
C LEU A 21 -12.95 -4.82 1.17
N ARG A 22 -14.03 -5.62 1.04
CA ARG A 22 -15.38 -5.11 0.73
C ARG A 22 -16.08 -4.49 1.94
N PHE A 23 -15.84 -5.03 3.13
CA PHE A 23 -16.61 -4.68 4.33
C PHE A 23 -15.84 -3.85 5.36
N ALA A 24 -14.52 -3.91 5.37
CA ALA A 24 -13.69 -3.10 6.25
C ALA A 24 -13.73 -1.62 5.85
N SER A 25 -13.42 -0.76 6.81
CA SER A 25 -13.41 0.70 6.62
C SER A 25 -12.01 1.19 6.27
N ALA A 26 -11.89 2.30 5.54
CA ALA A 26 -10.58 2.88 5.30
C ALA A 26 -9.94 3.39 6.59
N PRO A 27 -8.60 3.33 6.68
CA PRO A 27 -7.87 3.95 7.78
C PRO A 27 -8.09 5.47 7.82
N VAL A 28 -7.79 6.06 8.97
CA VAL A 28 -7.69 7.51 9.15
C VAL A 28 -6.44 8.00 8.42
N LEU A 29 -6.62 8.62 7.24
CA LEU A 29 -5.50 9.01 6.35
C LEU A 29 -4.45 9.90 7.03
N THR A 30 -4.86 10.80 7.92
CA THR A 30 -3.95 11.69 8.66
C THR A 30 -3.08 10.94 9.67
N ALA A 31 -3.50 9.77 10.15
CA ALA A 31 -2.76 8.92 11.06
C ALA A 31 -1.73 8.02 10.34
N LEU A 32 -1.81 7.92 9.01
CA LEU A 32 -0.80 7.23 8.21
C LEU A 32 0.47 8.06 8.07
N ALA A 33 0.31 9.37 7.90
CA ALA A 33 1.42 10.29 7.65
C ALA A 33 2.41 10.36 8.81
N GLY A 34 3.71 10.45 8.48
CA GLY A 34 4.80 10.44 9.45
C GLY A 34 5.29 9.03 9.80
N TYR A 35 4.86 8.02 9.04
CA TYR A 35 5.25 6.63 9.27
C TYR A 35 5.59 5.90 7.97
N GLU A 36 6.52 4.96 8.13
CA GLU A 36 6.79 3.91 7.17
C GLU A 36 6.15 2.60 7.61
N TRP A 37 5.78 1.80 6.62
CA TRP A 37 5.03 0.58 6.74
C TRP A 37 5.76 -0.55 6.03
N ALA A 38 5.94 -1.66 6.75
CA ALA A 38 6.44 -2.92 6.23
C ALA A 38 5.35 -3.61 5.43
N GLY A 39 5.55 -3.72 4.12
CA GLY A 39 4.60 -4.31 3.19
C GLY A 39 5.01 -5.71 2.73
N LEU A 40 4.04 -6.62 2.66
CA LEU A 40 4.19 -7.95 2.07
C LEU A 40 3.10 -8.20 1.03
N ASN A 41 3.47 -8.56 -0.19
CA ASN A 41 2.50 -9.00 -1.21
C ASN A 41 2.00 -10.42 -0.87
N VAL A 42 0.68 -10.62 -0.90
CA VAL A 42 0.02 -11.87 -0.52
C VAL A 42 -1.07 -12.24 -1.53
N GLY A 43 -1.19 -13.55 -1.81
CA GLY A 43 -2.21 -14.11 -2.70
C GLY A 43 -2.03 -13.77 -4.19
N GLY A 44 -2.43 -14.73 -5.04
CA GLY A 44 -2.45 -14.59 -6.50
C GLY A 44 -1.14 -14.99 -7.20
N PRO A 45 -1.20 -15.39 -8.48
CA PRO A 45 -0.05 -15.90 -9.24
C PRO A 45 1.05 -14.85 -9.46
N LEU A 46 0.70 -13.56 -9.45
CA LEU A 46 1.64 -12.44 -9.62
C LEU A 46 2.41 -12.08 -8.34
N ALA A 47 2.07 -12.64 -7.17
CA ALA A 47 2.85 -12.44 -5.95
C ALA A 47 4.24 -13.11 -6.04
N VAL A 48 4.43 -14.02 -7.00
CA VAL A 48 5.68 -14.76 -7.25
C VAL A 48 6.60 -14.05 -8.24
N LEU A 49 6.06 -13.21 -9.14
CA LEU A 49 6.80 -12.57 -10.24
C LEU A 49 7.33 -11.15 -9.89
N GLY A 50 7.40 -10.80 -8.61
CA GLY A 50 7.96 -9.53 -8.14
C GLY A 50 8.47 -9.61 -6.69
N GLY A 51 9.07 -8.53 -6.19
CA GLY A 51 9.52 -8.44 -4.80
C GLY A 51 8.36 -8.70 -3.83
N LYS A 52 8.55 -9.62 -2.88
CA LYS A 52 7.56 -9.97 -1.86
C LYS A 52 7.46 -8.88 -0.82
N LYS A 53 8.61 -8.36 -0.36
CA LYS A 53 8.70 -7.29 0.63
C LYS A 53 8.83 -5.92 -0.04
N PHE A 54 8.25 -4.90 0.58
CA PHE A 54 8.46 -3.51 0.22
C PHE A 54 8.28 -2.62 1.46
N ILE A 55 8.76 -1.38 1.41
CA ILE A 55 8.45 -0.37 2.42
C ILE A 55 7.60 0.72 1.76
N MET A 56 6.57 1.16 2.45
CA MET A 56 5.70 2.25 1.99
C MET A 56 5.71 3.36 3.04
N GLY A 57 6.00 4.59 2.63
CA GLY A 57 5.94 5.75 3.52
C GLY A 57 4.75 6.65 3.19
N PHE A 58 4.20 7.28 4.22
CA PHE A 58 3.16 8.30 4.08
C PHE A 58 3.62 9.61 4.69
N PHE A 59 3.30 10.72 4.04
CA PHE A 59 3.64 12.07 4.49
C PHE A 59 2.48 13.03 4.22
N ARG A 60 2.51 14.19 4.88
CA ARG A 60 1.55 15.27 4.61
C ARG A 60 2.02 16.04 3.38
N GLY A 61 1.26 15.97 2.29
CA GLY A 61 1.49 16.74 1.08
C GLY A 61 0.57 17.96 1.00
N SER A 62 0.78 18.77 -0.05
CA SER A 62 0.01 20.00 -0.32
C SER A 62 -1.50 19.77 -0.51
N SER A 63 -1.91 18.55 -0.84
CA SER A 63 -3.30 18.21 -1.19
C SER A 63 -3.91 17.12 -0.30
N GLY A 64 -3.31 16.88 0.86
CA GLY A 64 -3.68 15.84 1.82
C GLY A 64 -2.57 14.81 2.02
N ALA A 65 -2.95 13.59 2.39
CA ALA A 65 -2.00 12.49 2.54
C ALA A 65 -1.42 12.06 1.19
N GLU A 66 -0.10 11.99 1.11
CA GLU A 66 0.66 11.46 -0.01
C GLU A 66 1.57 10.33 0.50
N GLY A 67 2.15 9.56 -0.41
CA GLY A 67 3.08 8.52 -0.04
C GLY A 67 4.01 8.09 -1.15
N TYR A 68 4.89 7.16 -0.81
CA TYR A 68 5.97 6.67 -1.66
C TYR A 68 6.29 5.21 -1.35
N HIS A 69 7.02 4.58 -2.27
CA HIS A 69 7.60 3.25 -2.12
C HIS A 69 9.12 3.32 -1.94
N ILE A 70 9.64 2.43 -1.11
CA ILE A 70 11.07 2.10 -0.97
C ILE A 70 11.25 0.60 -1.21
N GLY A 71 12.31 0.22 -1.92
CA GLY A 71 12.73 -1.17 -2.07
C GLY A 71 13.13 -1.79 -0.72
N ALA A 72 12.77 -3.04 -0.49
CA ALA A 72 13.19 -3.78 0.69
C ALA A 72 14.03 -4.99 0.29
N VAL A 73 15.00 -5.37 1.13
CA VAL A 73 15.82 -6.57 0.92
C VAL A 73 14.92 -7.81 0.83
N GLN A 74 15.19 -8.71 -0.12
CA GLN A 74 14.36 -9.91 -0.38
C GLN A 74 14.96 -11.19 0.21
N ASP A 75 15.31 -11.17 1.50
CA ASP A 75 15.96 -12.26 2.25
C ASP A 75 14.98 -13.22 2.95
N GLY A 76 13.67 -13.02 2.77
CA GLY A 76 12.63 -13.86 3.34
C GLY A 76 11.37 -13.06 3.68
N PRO A 77 10.17 -13.66 3.64
CA PRO A 77 8.91 -12.94 3.78
C PRO A 77 8.65 -12.36 5.17
N LEU A 78 9.34 -12.86 6.20
CA LEU A 78 9.17 -12.44 7.59
C LEU A 78 10.48 -11.94 8.22
N GLU A 79 11.57 -11.95 7.45
CA GLU A 79 12.83 -11.31 7.85
C GLU A 79 12.66 -9.79 7.95
N PRO A 80 13.47 -9.10 8.77
CA PRO A 80 13.36 -7.66 8.98
C PRO A 80 13.25 -6.85 7.67
N TRP A 81 12.39 -5.82 7.66
CA TRP A 81 12.26 -4.91 6.53
C TRP A 81 13.39 -3.89 6.54
N ARG A 82 14.48 -4.25 5.86
CA ARG A 82 15.63 -3.38 5.64
C ARG A 82 15.51 -2.68 4.29
N TYR A 83 15.99 -1.45 4.20
CA TYR A 83 16.06 -0.74 2.93
C TYR A 83 16.97 -1.49 1.97
N ASP A 84 16.54 -1.58 0.71
CA ASP A 84 17.36 -2.06 -0.39
C ASP A 84 18.15 -0.88 -0.99
N SER A 85 19.08 -0.36 -0.19
CA SER A 85 19.99 0.70 -0.59
C SER A 85 21.38 0.47 0.01
N PRO A 86 22.46 0.99 -0.62
CA PRO A 86 23.77 1.02 0.00
C PRO A 86 23.71 1.67 1.38
N VAL A 87 24.55 1.22 2.31
CA VAL A 87 24.55 1.67 3.73
C VAL A 87 24.71 3.19 3.84
N ASP A 88 25.51 3.78 2.96
CA ASP A 88 25.86 5.21 3.00
C ASP A 88 24.96 6.09 2.12
N GLN A 89 23.86 5.55 1.59
CA GLN A 89 22.94 6.29 0.73
C GLN A 89 21.52 6.30 1.29
N PRO A 90 20.83 7.46 1.23
CA PRO A 90 19.43 7.51 1.60
C PRO A 90 18.63 6.58 0.68
N PRO A 91 17.60 5.88 1.20
CA PRO A 91 16.80 4.99 0.38
C PRO A 91 16.10 5.75 -0.75
N ALA A 92 16.18 5.22 -1.96
CA ALA A 92 15.47 5.75 -3.11
C ALA A 92 13.96 5.64 -2.91
N ARG A 93 13.26 6.76 -3.07
CA ARG A 93 11.79 6.85 -2.97
C ARG A 93 11.20 6.95 -4.36
N SER A 94 10.25 6.08 -4.66
CA SER A 94 9.66 5.94 -5.99
C SER A 94 8.16 5.75 -5.91
N ALA A 95 7.50 5.68 -7.08
CA ALA A 95 6.07 5.40 -7.22
C ALA A 95 5.20 6.26 -6.27
N PHE A 96 5.40 7.58 -6.31
CA PHE A 96 4.64 8.50 -5.48
C PHE A 96 3.14 8.44 -5.81
N PHE A 97 2.31 8.52 -4.77
CA PHE A 97 0.86 8.47 -4.89
C PHE A 97 0.18 9.51 -3.98
N ARG A 98 -1.06 9.84 -4.34
CA ARG A 98 -1.97 10.57 -3.45
C ARG A 98 -2.89 9.58 -2.76
N ALA A 99 -3.09 9.72 -1.45
CA ALA A 99 -4.05 8.94 -0.69
C ALA A 99 -5.33 9.77 -0.47
N GLY A 100 -6.49 9.17 -0.73
CA GLY A 100 -7.78 9.83 -0.57
C GLY A 100 -8.91 8.84 -0.32
N ARG A 101 -10.09 9.33 0.02
CA ARG A 101 -11.30 8.49 0.03
C ARG A 101 -11.68 8.17 -1.41
N VAL A 102 -12.16 6.95 -1.63
CA VAL A 102 -12.78 6.58 -2.90
C VAL A 102 -14.00 7.48 -3.15
N LYS A 103 -14.08 8.07 -4.35
CA LYS A 103 -15.23 8.90 -4.74
C LYS A 103 -16.37 8.01 -5.21
N ALA A 104 -17.55 8.19 -4.64
CA ALA A 104 -18.76 7.48 -5.08
C ALA A 104 -19.02 7.73 -6.58
N GLY A 105 -19.44 6.70 -7.31
CA GLY A 105 -19.69 6.76 -8.75
C GLY A 105 -18.45 6.91 -9.64
N SER A 106 -17.25 7.02 -9.09
CA SER A 106 -16.02 7.07 -9.89
C SER A 106 -15.66 5.71 -10.48
N ARG A 107 -14.82 5.71 -11.53
CA ARG A 107 -14.27 4.47 -12.12
C ARG A 107 -13.44 3.64 -11.13
N ASP A 108 -12.98 4.26 -10.06
CA ASP A 108 -12.23 3.63 -8.97
C ASP A 108 -13.14 3.30 -7.78
N ALA A 109 -14.48 3.22 -7.95
CA ALA A 109 -15.43 2.95 -6.86
C ALA A 109 -15.58 1.46 -6.50
N ARG A 110 -14.60 0.60 -6.83
CA ARG A 110 -14.70 -0.86 -6.62
C ARG A 110 -14.80 -1.25 -5.13
N TYR A 111 -14.09 -0.54 -4.27
CA TYR A 111 -14.14 -0.71 -2.81
C TYR A 111 -14.50 0.64 -2.18
N PRO A 112 -15.78 1.02 -2.15
CA PRO A 112 -16.21 2.38 -1.80
C PRO A 112 -15.87 2.78 -0.35
N ARG A 113 -15.66 1.79 0.53
CA ARG A 113 -15.28 2.01 1.93
C ARG A 113 -13.77 2.18 2.12
N ALA A 114 -12.96 1.90 1.11
CA ALA A 114 -11.50 1.93 1.19
C ALA A 114 -10.91 3.33 0.96
N ALA A 115 -9.64 3.48 1.29
CA ALA A 115 -8.80 4.56 0.82
C ALA A 115 -8.23 4.17 -0.54
N LEU A 116 -8.17 5.12 -1.46
CA LEU A 116 -7.53 4.98 -2.75
C LEU A 116 -6.12 5.56 -2.70
N LEU A 117 -5.13 4.76 -3.07
CA LEU A 117 -3.78 5.22 -3.39
C LEU A 117 -3.69 5.41 -4.91
N ASP A 118 -3.74 6.66 -5.34
CA ASP A 118 -3.73 7.07 -6.74
C ASP A 118 -2.32 7.51 -7.18
N TYR A 119 -1.61 6.59 -7.83
CA TYR A 119 -0.29 6.81 -8.43
C TYR A 119 -0.37 7.67 -9.70
N GLY A 120 -1.54 7.72 -10.34
CA GLY A 120 -1.83 8.62 -11.44
C GLY A 120 -2.09 10.06 -11.00
N ALA A 121 -2.24 10.33 -9.70
CA ALA A 121 -2.45 11.67 -9.13
C ALA A 121 -1.22 12.27 -8.42
N GLY A 122 -0.15 11.51 -8.16
CA GLY A 122 1.07 12.03 -7.52
C GLY A 122 1.69 13.19 -8.30
N ARG A 123 2.25 14.21 -7.64
CA ARG A 123 2.86 15.36 -8.35
C ARG A 123 4.27 15.09 -8.88
N ARG A 124 5.00 14.16 -8.24
CA ARG A 124 6.42 13.86 -8.50
C ARG A 124 6.58 12.74 -9.53
N LYS A 125 6.00 12.95 -10.71
CA LYS A 125 5.86 11.94 -11.78
C LYS A 125 6.95 12.06 -12.84
N SER A 126 7.41 10.91 -13.34
CA SER A 126 7.78 10.77 -14.75
C SER A 126 6.52 10.45 -15.55
N ALA A 127 6.28 11.17 -16.65
CA ALA A 127 5.09 10.99 -17.51
C ALA A 127 4.97 9.56 -18.08
N TRP A 128 6.10 8.86 -18.22
CA TRP A 128 6.24 7.54 -18.85
C TRP A 128 6.20 6.37 -17.86
N SER A 129 6.01 6.61 -16.57
CA SER A 129 6.04 5.53 -15.58
C SER A 129 4.77 4.66 -15.62
N PHE A 130 4.95 3.35 -15.84
CA PHE A 130 3.90 2.32 -15.67
C PHE A 130 3.22 2.38 -14.29
N ALA A 131 3.90 2.93 -13.27
CA ALA A 131 3.32 3.12 -11.95
C ALA A 131 2.03 3.96 -11.98
N ARG A 132 1.85 4.84 -12.97
CA ARG A 132 0.64 5.69 -13.12
C ARG A 132 -0.65 4.89 -13.31
N LEU A 133 -0.54 3.67 -13.85
CA LEU A 133 -1.67 2.78 -14.05
C LEU A 133 -2.12 2.12 -12.74
N ARG A 134 -1.28 2.14 -11.70
CA ARG A 134 -1.58 1.49 -10.43
C ARG A 134 -2.65 2.24 -9.65
N ARG A 135 -3.60 1.50 -9.10
CA ARG A 135 -4.59 1.94 -8.12
C ARG A 135 -4.62 0.93 -7.00
N ASP A 136 -4.26 1.35 -5.79
CA ASP A 136 -4.39 0.48 -4.64
C ASP A 136 -5.56 0.90 -3.75
N TYR A 137 -6.26 -0.08 -3.21
CA TYR A 137 -7.32 0.12 -2.24
C TYR A 137 -6.82 -0.34 -0.88
N LEU A 138 -6.94 0.51 0.14
CA LEU A 138 -6.42 0.27 1.47
C LEU A 138 -7.56 0.32 2.49
N VAL A 139 -7.67 -0.73 3.29
CA VAL A 139 -8.64 -0.84 4.40
C VAL A 139 -7.91 -1.14 5.70
N GLN A 140 -8.58 -0.88 6.81
CA GLN A 140 -8.16 -1.28 8.15
C GLN A 140 -9.00 -2.50 8.57
N PRO A 141 -8.42 -3.73 8.54
CA PRO A 141 -9.16 -4.97 8.78
C PRO A 141 -9.81 -5.04 10.16
N ASP A 142 -9.13 -4.50 11.18
CA ASP A 142 -9.60 -4.43 12.56
C ASP A 142 -9.64 -2.97 13.00
N PRO A 143 -10.81 -2.40 13.34
CA PRO A 143 -10.93 -1.01 13.76
C PRO A 143 -10.15 -0.70 15.06
N SER A 144 -9.84 -1.72 15.87
CA SER A 144 -9.05 -1.58 17.11
C SER A 144 -7.53 -1.68 16.89
N ASP A 145 -7.09 -2.13 15.71
CA ASP A 145 -5.68 -2.25 15.34
C ASP A 145 -5.34 -1.34 14.15
N ALA A 146 -4.94 -0.11 14.46
CA ALA A 146 -4.51 0.85 13.44
C ALA A 146 -3.10 0.56 12.89
N GLU A 147 -2.40 -0.46 13.38
CA GLU A 147 -1.02 -0.78 13.01
C GLU A 147 -0.93 -1.77 11.85
N VAL A 148 -2.06 -2.35 11.44
CA VAL A 148 -2.14 -3.32 10.35
C VAL A 148 -3.20 -2.91 9.33
N LEU A 149 -2.82 -2.91 8.05
CA LEU A 149 -3.69 -2.55 6.94
C LEU A 149 -3.69 -3.65 5.89
N LEU A 150 -4.81 -3.77 5.17
CA LEU A 150 -4.94 -4.67 4.03
C LEU A 150 -5.13 -3.86 2.75
N GLY A 151 -4.34 -4.20 1.75
CA GLY A 151 -4.31 -3.56 0.45
C GLY A 151 -4.73 -4.49 -0.69
N ARG A 152 -5.37 -3.93 -1.71
CA ARG A 152 -5.59 -4.57 -3.01
C ARG A 152 -4.92 -3.75 -4.10
N ARG A 153 -3.99 -4.35 -4.84
CA ARG A 153 -3.42 -3.72 -6.03
C ARG A 153 -4.30 -3.98 -7.24
N THR A 154 -4.56 -2.93 -7.99
CA THR A 154 -5.23 -3.01 -9.29
C THR A 154 -4.48 -2.17 -10.34
N LEU A 155 -4.66 -2.55 -11.61
CA LEU A 155 -4.16 -1.79 -12.76
C LEU A 155 -5.34 -1.18 -13.50
N ALA A 156 -5.26 0.13 -13.73
CA ALA A 156 -6.19 0.92 -14.52
C ALA A 156 -5.74 0.93 -15.98
N LEU A 157 -6.35 0.09 -16.80
CA LEU A 157 -6.14 0.03 -18.25
C LEU A 157 -7.37 0.57 -18.95
N GLY A 158 -7.35 1.85 -19.31
CA GLY A 158 -8.52 2.57 -19.81
C GLY A 158 -9.68 2.53 -18.79
N GLN A 159 -10.80 1.94 -19.20
CA GLN A 159 -11.96 1.74 -18.32
C GLN A 159 -11.85 0.48 -17.44
N ALA A 160 -11.00 -0.48 -17.79
CA ALA A 160 -10.85 -1.72 -17.04
C ALA A 160 -10.06 -1.53 -15.73
N ARG A 161 -10.38 -2.37 -14.73
CA ARG A 161 -9.65 -2.47 -13.46
C ARG A 161 -9.25 -3.92 -13.21
N LEU A 162 -8.05 -4.27 -13.66
CA LEU A 162 -7.51 -5.61 -13.52
C LEU A 162 -6.94 -5.78 -12.12
N ALA A 163 -7.48 -6.72 -11.35
CA ALA A 163 -7.00 -6.98 -10.01
C ALA A 163 -5.73 -7.85 -10.08
N ALA A 164 -4.67 -7.43 -9.39
CA ALA A 164 -3.37 -8.10 -9.43
C ALA A 164 -3.17 -9.03 -8.23
N HIS A 165 -2.91 -8.48 -7.06
CA HIS A 165 -2.69 -9.22 -5.81
C HIS A 165 -3.12 -8.38 -4.61
N CYS A 166 -3.21 -9.02 -3.43
CA CYS A 166 -3.37 -8.32 -2.17
C CYS A 166 -2.00 -8.03 -1.56
N PHE A 167 -1.94 -7.13 -0.59
CA PHE A 167 -0.76 -6.90 0.21
C PHE A 167 -1.17 -6.53 1.64
N VAL A 168 -0.34 -6.87 2.61
CA VAL A 168 -0.56 -6.51 4.01
C VAL A 168 0.51 -5.50 4.40
N LEU A 169 0.12 -4.46 5.14
CA LEU A 169 1.03 -3.49 5.72
C LEU A 169 1.02 -3.63 7.23
N ARG A 170 2.19 -3.53 7.86
CA ARG A 170 2.34 -3.31 9.31
C ARG A 170 3.15 -2.04 9.55
N ARG A 171 2.80 -1.22 10.54
CA ARG A 171 3.62 -0.05 10.89
C ARG A 171 5.03 -0.51 11.24
N LEU A 172 6.02 0.14 10.62
CA LEU A 172 7.43 -0.20 10.76
C LEU A 172 8.13 0.78 11.71
N ARG A 173 8.10 2.07 11.37
CA ARG A 173 8.78 3.13 12.13
C ARG A 173 8.19 4.50 11.81
N SER A 174 8.43 5.46 12.69
CA SER A 174 8.21 6.87 12.36
C SER A 174 9.22 7.35 11.31
N THR A 175 8.82 8.31 10.51
CA THR A 175 9.69 9.01 9.56
C THR A 175 9.34 10.49 9.55
N THR A 176 10.38 11.33 9.47
CA THR A 176 10.23 12.78 9.29
C THR A 176 10.34 13.17 7.82
N TRP A 177 10.50 12.19 6.91
CA TRP A 177 10.69 12.49 5.52
C TRP A 177 9.45 13.18 4.95
N ALA A 178 9.68 14.38 4.44
CA ALA A 178 8.79 15.11 3.58
C ALA A 178 9.64 15.71 2.44
N PRO A 179 9.11 15.73 1.22
CA PRO A 179 9.76 16.32 0.05
C PRO A 179 9.63 17.84 -0.02
#